data_AF-A0A0D3VHA7-F1
#
_entry.id   AF-A0A0D3VHA7-F1
#
_cell.length_a   1.000
_cell.length_b   1.000
_cell.length_c   1.000
_cell.angle_alpha   90.00
_cell.angle_beta   90.00
_cell.angle_gamma   90.00
#
_symmetry.space_group_name_H-M   'P 1'
#
loop_
_entity.id
_entity.type
_entity.pdbx_description
1 polymer ?
#
loop_
_entity_poly.entity_id
_entity_poly.type
_entity_poly.pdbx_seq_one_letter_code
_entity_poly.pdbx_strand_id
1 'polypeptide(L)'
;MSKNRIITALLAFILISTLVFPTVTSAAKQRSLEDVCTVSVDKKDLFVASNPEYADRGHIDLTCDIKQITFTDLYSTVENPRIVKADDFLTQFDVTALSTGSTYVNINAPGYTPIKIKFNVGDSSKSVTNNKDTDEDYYSEDDTYTEDQGEYDPEYGAFLFYADQVELLAKLEDKAIAAYNQNNYMTSSNRKKTYLAFNNTIVPTYTKFVVGLKKIKPSQTELKKIHATFIKGASLQLEGLTLIKKSISTQTINMKTFNQAQTKLDAGRKLVKKYSADLEAYAATFE
;
A
#
# COMPACT_ATOMS: atom_id res chain seq x y z
N MET A 1 22.68 10.26 -13.18
CA MET A 1 23.38 9.85 -11.92
C MET A 1 22.41 9.62 -10.74
N SER A 2 21.18 9.11 -10.96
CA SER A 2 20.17 8.93 -9.89
C SER A 2 19.56 7.53 -9.76
N LYS A 3 19.99 6.53 -10.55
CA LYS A 3 19.40 5.18 -10.53
C LYS A 3 19.67 4.40 -9.23
N ASN A 4 20.79 4.66 -8.54
CA ASN A 4 21.20 3.89 -7.37
C ASN A 4 20.50 4.27 -6.04
N ARG A 5 19.75 5.37 -6.00
CA ARG A 5 19.16 5.86 -4.73
C ARG A 5 17.88 5.12 -4.34
N ILE A 6 17.11 4.63 -5.32
CA ILE A 6 15.85 3.91 -5.08
C ILE A 6 16.11 2.49 -4.56
N ILE A 7 17.10 1.79 -5.11
CA ILE A 7 17.47 0.43 -4.68
C ILE A 7 18.01 0.42 -3.24
N THR A 8 18.71 1.48 -2.82
CA THR A 8 19.27 1.59 -1.47
C THR A 8 18.18 1.86 -0.41
N ALA A 9 17.07 2.52 -0.77
CA ALA A 9 15.99 2.85 0.17
C ALA A 9 15.18 1.61 0.60
N LEU A 10 15.02 0.63 -0.28
CA LEU A 10 14.34 -0.64 0.03
C LEU A 10 15.12 -1.56 0.99
N LEU A 11 16.42 -1.31 1.19
CA LEU A 11 17.32 -2.19 1.94
C LEU A 11 17.76 -1.63 3.30
N ALA A 12 17.41 -0.40 3.67
CA ALA A 12 18.00 0.26 4.83
C ALA A 12 16.99 1.01 5.70
N PHE A 13 16.19 0.31 6.54
CA PHE A 13 15.54 0.97 7.67
C PHE A 13 15.58 0.13 8.96
N ILE A 14 16.74 0.20 9.64
CA ILE A 14 16.85 0.03 11.09
C ILE A 14 17.09 1.42 11.68
N LEU A 15 16.14 1.99 12.45
CA LEU A 15 16.37 2.72 13.71
C LEU A 15 15.11 3.46 14.24
N ILE A 16 14.61 2.96 15.38
CA ILE A 16 14.17 3.63 16.64
C ILE A 16 13.65 5.09 16.56
N SER A 17 12.42 5.37 17.06
CA SER A 17 12.18 6.18 18.28
C SER A 17 10.69 6.50 18.58
N THR A 18 10.34 6.28 19.86
CA THR A 18 9.35 6.94 20.76
C THR A 18 7.83 6.93 20.51
N LEU A 19 7.16 6.35 21.53
CA LEU A 19 5.73 6.31 21.87
C LEU A 19 5.10 7.69 22.13
N VAL A 20 3.79 7.84 21.85
CA VAL A 20 2.74 8.28 22.81
C VAL A 20 1.36 7.78 22.31
N PHE A 21 0.52 7.22 23.19
CA PHE A 21 -0.90 6.95 22.95
C PHE A 21 -1.76 7.73 23.96
N PRO A 22 -2.91 8.26 23.52
CA PRO A 22 -4.07 8.33 24.39
C PRO A 22 -5.25 7.55 23.80
N THR A 23 -5.97 6.85 24.68
CA THR A 23 -7.28 6.25 24.43
C THR A 23 -8.38 7.22 24.81
N VAL A 24 -9.43 7.36 23.99
CA VAL A 24 -10.77 7.67 24.51
C VAL A 24 -11.86 7.21 23.54
N THR A 25 -12.82 6.48 24.07
CA THR A 25 -14.15 6.21 23.52
C THR A 25 -15.11 7.30 23.98
N SER A 26 -15.84 7.91 23.04
CA SER A 26 -17.08 8.66 23.28
C SER A 26 -17.86 8.71 21.96
N ALA A 27 -19.20 8.63 22.01
CA ALA A 27 -20.06 8.83 20.85
C ALA A 27 -19.92 10.28 20.36
N ALA A 28 -18.99 10.50 19.43
CA ALA A 28 -18.63 11.80 18.91
C ALA A 28 -19.43 12.10 17.63
N LYS A 29 -19.66 13.39 17.39
CA LYS A 29 -20.02 13.95 16.08
C LYS A 29 -19.15 13.26 15.01
N GLN A 30 -19.79 12.60 14.04
CA GLN A 30 -19.10 11.82 13.01
C GLN A 30 -18.07 12.72 12.32
N ARG A 31 -16.79 12.37 12.46
CA ARG A 31 -15.66 13.16 11.93
C ARG A 31 -15.61 13.03 10.41
N SER A 32 -15.19 14.07 9.72
CA SER A 32 -14.95 13.98 8.28
C SER A 32 -13.69 13.17 8.03
N LEU A 33 -13.66 12.37 6.97
CA LEU A 33 -12.43 11.72 6.54
C LEU A 33 -11.38 12.77 6.11
N GLU A 34 -11.81 13.96 5.67
CA GLU A 34 -10.93 15.10 5.38
C GLU A 34 -10.21 15.66 6.63
N ASP A 35 -10.71 15.38 7.84
CA ASP A 35 -10.04 15.82 9.08
C ASP A 35 -8.75 15.03 9.35
N VAL A 36 -8.61 13.85 8.74
CA VAL A 36 -7.52 12.90 9.00
C VAL A 36 -6.80 12.44 7.74
N CYS A 37 -7.30 12.82 6.56
CA CYS A 37 -6.72 12.48 5.26
C CYS A 37 -6.69 13.71 4.36
N THR A 38 -5.59 13.87 3.64
CA THR A 38 -5.48 14.78 2.50
C THR A 38 -5.68 14.00 1.21
N VAL A 39 -6.44 14.55 0.27
CA VAL A 39 -6.74 13.95 -1.03
C VAL A 39 -5.98 14.70 -2.12
N SER A 40 -5.28 13.94 -2.96
CA SER A 40 -4.77 14.37 -4.25
C SER A 40 -5.56 13.66 -5.35
N VAL A 41 -5.91 14.38 -6.41
CA VAL A 41 -6.56 13.81 -7.59
C VAL A 41 -5.86 14.40 -8.80
N ASP A 42 -5.24 13.55 -9.61
CA ASP A 42 -4.49 13.98 -10.79
C ASP A 42 -5.41 14.48 -11.92
N LYS A 43 -6.57 13.83 -12.09
CA LYS A 43 -7.48 14.04 -13.22
C LYS A 43 -8.91 13.67 -12.84
N LYS A 44 -9.84 14.58 -13.14
CA LYS A 44 -11.29 14.41 -12.87
C LYS A 44 -12.14 14.37 -14.13
N ASP A 45 -11.62 14.88 -15.24
CA ASP A 45 -12.25 14.85 -16.55
C ASP A 45 -11.62 13.73 -17.37
N LEU A 46 -12.36 12.65 -17.60
CA LEU A 46 -11.92 11.44 -18.29
C LEU A 46 -12.61 11.30 -19.64
N PHE A 47 -12.09 10.45 -20.52
CA PHE A 47 -12.71 10.14 -21.80
C PHE A 47 -12.94 8.64 -22.00
N VAL A 48 -14.08 8.28 -22.58
CA VAL A 48 -14.32 6.90 -23.00
C VAL A 48 -13.42 6.57 -24.19
N ALA A 49 -12.62 5.52 -24.07
CA ALA A 49 -11.81 5.00 -25.17
C ALA A 49 -12.55 3.89 -25.91
N SER A 50 -12.35 3.83 -27.24
CA SER A 50 -12.91 2.78 -28.09
C SER A 50 -12.37 1.38 -27.77
N ASN A 51 -11.17 1.31 -27.18
CA ASN A 51 -10.57 0.09 -26.66
C ASN A 51 -10.41 0.21 -25.13
N PRO A 52 -10.97 -0.72 -24.32
CA PRO A 52 -10.88 -0.71 -22.86
C PRO A 52 -9.46 -0.72 -22.29
N GLU A 53 -8.47 -1.26 -23.01
CA GLU A 53 -7.06 -1.26 -22.58
C GLU A 53 -6.47 0.16 -22.52
N TYR A 54 -7.02 1.09 -23.31
CA TYR A 54 -6.64 2.50 -23.35
C TYR A 54 -7.70 3.40 -22.70
N ALA A 55 -8.60 2.82 -21.89
CA ALA A 55 -9.58 3.60 -21.15
C ALA A 55 -8.86 4.64 -20.28
N ASP A 56 -9.31 5.89 -20.38
CA ASP A 56 -8.75 6.99 -19.63
C ASP A 56 -8.99 6.79 -18.13
N ARG A 57 -7.99 7.14 -17.31
CA ARG A 57 -7.98 6.88 -15.87
C ARG A 57 -7.67 8.15 -15.10
N GLY A 58 -8.30 8.29 -13.95
CA GLY A 58 -7.88 9.22 -12.90
C GLY A 58 -7.39 8.42 -11.69
N HIS A 59 -6.44 8.98 -10.99
CA HIS A 59 -5.83 8.46 -9.79
C HIS A 59 -6.17 9.36 -8.60
N ILE A 60 -6.69 8.75 -7.54
CA ILE A 60 -6.93 9.42 -6.25
C ILE A 60 -5.92 8.86 -5.26
N ASP A 61 -5.10 9.73 -4.68
CA ASP A 61 -4.16 9.38 -3.62
C ASP A 61 -4.60 10.00 -2.29
N LEU A 62 -4.63 9.18 -1.25
CA LEU A 62 -4.89 9.63 0.12
C LEU A 62 -3.61 9.59 0.97
N THR A 63 -3.29 10.70 1.60
CA THR A 63 -2.29 10.73 2.68
C THR A 63 -3.00 10.96 4.01
N CYS A 64 -3.04 9.91 4.83
CA CYS A 64 -3.80 9.90 6.09
C CYS A 64 -2.92 9.82 7.35
N ASP A 65 -3.42 10.33 8.48
CA ASP A 65 -2.88 10.07 9.81
C ASP A 65 -3.15 8.62 10.23
N ILE A 66 -2.12 7.78 10.07
CA ILE A 66 -2.17 6.34 10.36
C ILE A 66 -2.41 5.99 11.83
N LYS A 67 -2.36 6.98 12.73
CA LYS A 67 -2.73 6.79 14.13
C LYS A 67 -4.24 6.77 14.31
N GLN A 68 -4.99 7.39 13.39
CA GLN A 68 -6.45 7.54 13.46
C GLN A 68 -7.19 6.64 12.48
N ILE A 69 -6.60 6.35 11.33
CA ILE A 69 -7.20 5.49 10.31
C ILE A 69 -6.13 4.59 9.66
N THR A 70 -6.42 3.31 9.46
CA THR A 70 -5.50 2.43 8.75
C THR A 70 -5.88 2.34 7.28
N PHE A 71 -4.90 2.19 6.38
CA PHE A 71 -5.15 2.14 4.94
C PHE A 71 -6.09 1.01 4.52
N THR A 72 -6.21 -0.05 5.34
CA THR A 72 -7.14 -1.16 5.09
C THR A 72 -8.59 -0.81 5.40
N ASP A 73 -8.82 0.30 6.09
CA ASP A 73 -10.15 0.78 6.48
C ASP A 73 -10.76 1.65 5.37
N LEU A 74 -9.94 2.07 4.39
CA LEU A 74 -10.36 2.85 3.23
C LEU A 74 -10.93 1.94 2.15
N TYR A 75 -12.04 2.35 1.56
CA TYR A 75 -12.65 1.70 0.40
C TYR A 75 -13.47 2.70 -0.42
N SER A 76 -13.58 2.49 -1.73
CA SER A 76 -14.38 3.36 -2.59
C SER A 76 -15.78 2.80 -2.85
N THR A 77 -16.72 3.70 -3.12
CA THR A 77 -18.01 3.38 -3.71
C THR A 77 -18.32 4.38 -4.82
N VAL A 78 -18.87 3.92 -5.94
CA VAL A 78 -19.25 4.76 -7.07
C VAL A 78 -20.76 4.95 -7.07
N GLU A 79 -21.25 6.20 -7.10
CA GLU A 79 -22.69 6.49 -7.10
C GLU A 79 -23.38 5.97 -8.37
N ASN A 80 -22.70 6.04 -9.53
CA ASN A 80 -23.16 5.46 -10.78
C ASN A 80 -22.07 4.60 -11.44
N PRO A 81 -22.04 3.27 -11.18
CA PRO A 81 -21.01 2.38 -11.68
C PRO A 81 -21.12 2.09 -13.20
N ARG A 82 -22.09 2.70 -13.90
CA ARG A 82 -22.14 2.68 -15.37
C ARG A 82 -21.20 3.71 -16.01
N ILE A 83 -20.89 4.79 -15.29
CA ILE A 83 -20.10 5.92 -15.80
C ILE A 83 -18.60 5.71 -15.54
N VAL A 84 -18.24 5.32 -14.31
CA VAL A 84 -16.87 4.94 -13.95
C VAL A 84 -16.85 3.66 -13.11
N LYS A 85 -15.70 3.01 -13.10
CA LYS A 85 -15.32 1.98 -12.13
C LYS A 85 -14.23 2.54 -11.23
N ALA A 86 -14.25 2.21 -9.95
CA ALA A 86 -13.14 2.50 -9.03
C ALA A 86 -12.53 1.18 -8.53
N ASP A 87 -11.21 1.05 -8.60
CA ASP A 87 -10.45 -0.07 -8.06
C ASP A 87 -9.62 0.40 -6.86
N ASP A 88 -9.77 -0.30 -5.73
CA ASP A 88 -9.19 0.11 -4.45
C ASP A 88 -7.83 -0.56 -4.20
N PHE A 89 -6.80 0.24 -3.93
CA PHE A 89 -5.51 -0.24 -3.48
C PHE A 89 -4.94 0.61 -2.32
N LEU A 90 -5.25 0.19 -1.08
CA LEU A 90 -4.83 0.88 0.14
C LEU A 90 -5.30 2.34 0.18
N THR A 91 -4.40 3.29 -0.09
CA THR A 91 -4.68 4.73 -0.15
C THR A 91 -4.87 5.24 -1.58
N GLN A 92 -4.71 4.38 -2.58
CA GLN A 92 -4.80 4.71 -3.99
C GLN A 92 -6.07 4.14 -4.58
N PHE A 93 -6.74 4.93 -5.42
CA PHE A 93 -7.98 4.53 -6.07
C PHE A 93 -7.92 4.89 -7.55
N ASP A 94 -7.94 3.86 -8.39
CA ASP A 94 -7.92 4.02 -9.84
C ASP A 94 -9.35 4.13 -10.35
N VAL A 95 -9.67 5.25 -11.00
CA VAL A 95 -10.99 5.54 -11.54
C VAL A 95 -10.94 5.42 -13.06
N THR A 96 -11.59 4.40 -13.60
CA THR A 96 -11.62 4.11 -15.04
C THR A 96 -12.93 4.57 -15.66
N ALA A 97 -12.87 5.31 -16.77
CA ALA A 97 -14.03 5.71 -17.55
C ALA A 97 -14.70 4.51 -18.25
N LEU A 98 -16.03 4.41 -18.17
CA LEU A 98 -16.84 3.36 -18.81
C LEU A 98 -17.86 3.92 -19.82
N SER A 99 -18.53 5.01 -19.46
CA SER A 99 -19.50 5.68 -20.34
C SER A 99 -19.58 7.16 -20.03
N THR A 100 -20.07 7.95 -20.98
CA THR A 100 -20.19 9.41 -20.84
C THR A 100 -21.18 9.80 -19.73
N GLY A 101 -20.85 10.87 -19.00
CA GLY A 101 -21.71 11.41 -17.95
C GLY A 101 -20.90 11.94 -16.77
N SER A 102 -21.55 12.27 -15.66
CA SER A 102 -20.88 12.65 -14.41
C SER A 102 -21.32 11.77 -13.25
N THR A 103 -20.39 11.46 -12.35
CA THR A 103 -20.70 10.70 -11.13
C THR A 103 -19.73 11.06 -10.00
N TYR A 104 -20.04 10.60 -8.79
CA TYR A 104 -19.17 10.73 -7.63
C TYR A 104 -18.54 9.38 -7.28
N VAL A 105 -17.24 9.42 -7.03
CA VAL A 105 -16.51 8.38 -6.31
C VAL A 105 -16.42 8.84 -4.85
N ASN A 106 -16.94 8.03 -3.94
CA ASN A 106 -16.88 8.27 -2.51
C ASN A 106 -15.75 7.44 -1.91
N ILE A 107 -14.84 8.07 -1.18
CA ILE A 107 -13.85 7.35 -0.36
C ILE A 107 -14.38 7.27 1.06
N ASN A 108 -14.53 6.04 1.54
CA ASN A 108 -15.22 5.72 2.78
C ASN A 108 -14.25 5.15 3.81
N ALA A 109 -14.57 5.36 5.08
CA ALA A 109 -13.95 4.67 6.20
C ALA A 109 -14.95 4.48 7.34
N PRO A 110 -14.93 3.34 8.07
CA PRO A 110 -15.81 3.12 9.20
C PRO A 110 -15.70 4.24 10.25
N GLY A 111 -16.83 4.87 10.58
CA GLY A 111 -16.90 5.93 11.58
C GLY A 111 -16.57 7.34 11.06
N TYR A 112 -16.30 7.51 9.76
CA TYR A 112 -16.05 8.81 9.14
C TYR A 112 -17.12 9.16 8.10
N THR A 113 -17.31 10.46 7.85
CA THR A 113 -18.08 10.92 6.69
C THR A 113 -17.21 10.80 5.42
N PRO A 114 -17.73 10.25 4.31
CA PRO A 114 -16.93 10.00 3.10
C PRO A 114 -16.42 11.27 2.42
N ILE A 115 -15.25 11.19 1.76
CA ILE A 115 -14.79 12.21 0.82
C ILE A 115 -15.50 11.96 -0.52
N LYS A 116 -16.12 12.99 -1.08
CA LYS A 116 -16.85 12.90 -2.35
C LYS A 116 -16.06 13.57 -3.48
N ILE A 117 -15.66 12.81 -4.48
CA ILE A 117 -14.88 13.31 -5.63
C ILE A 117 -15.73 13.16 -6.89
N LYS A 118 -15.99 14.28 -7.55
CA LYS A 118 -16.75 14.31 -8.81
C LYS A 118 -15.83 14.00 -9.98
N PHE A 119 -16.28 13.10 -10.85
CA PHE A 119 -15.68 12.82 -12.16
C PHE A 119 -16.66 13.17 -13.27
N ASN A 120 -16.13 13.73 -14.37
CA ASN A 120 -16.87 13.92 -15.61
C ASN A 120 -16.23 13.05 -16.69
N VAL A 121 -17.04 12.37 -17.49
CA VAL A 121 -16.60 11.48 -18.56
C VAL A 121 -17.14 12.00 -19.88
N GLY A 122 -16.25 12.45 -20.75
CA GLY A 122 -16.53 12.91 -22.11
C GLY A 122 -16.35 11.82 -23.16
N ASP A 123 -16.76 12.15 -24.38
CA ASP A 123 -16.53 11.33 -25.57
C ASP A 123 -15.24 11.79 -26.25
N SER A 124 -14.28 10.89 -26.42
CA SER A 124 -12.99 11.17 -27.08
C SER A 124 -13.16 11.61 -28.54
N SER A 125 -14.29 11.31 -29.18
CA SER A 125 -14.61 11.72 -30.55
C SER A 125 -15.07 13.17 -30.71
N LYS A 126 -15.26 13.92 -29.61
CA LYS A 126 -15.73 15.32 -29.62
C LYS A 126 -14.70 16.36 -29.16
N SER A 127 -13.48 15.94 -28.77
CA SER A 127 -12.44 16.87 -28.31
C SER A 127 -11.53 17.35 -29.46
N VAL A 128 -12.13 17.90 -30.50
CA VAL A 128 -11.47 18.89 -31.36
C VAL A 128 -12.46 20.03 -31.52
N THR A 129 -12.44 20.99 -30.59
CA THR A 129 -12.66 22.41 -30.91
C THR A 129 -12.45 23.30 -29.68
N ASN A 130 -11.48 24.20 -29.86
CA ASN A 130 -11.39 25.57 -29.34
C ASN A 130 -11.26 25.80 -27.83
N ASN A 131 -10.07 26.26 -27.43
CA ASN A 131 -9.95 27.65 -26.97
C ASN A 131 -8.63 28.27 -27.41
N LYS A 132 -8.75 29.34 -28.20
CA LYS A 132 -7.76 30.42 -28.40
C LYS A 132 -8.19 31.60 -27.54
N ASP A 133 -7.22 32.46 -27.25
CA ASP A 133 -7.23 33.73 -26.49
C ASP A 133 -6.90 33.55 -24.99
N THR A 134 -5.62 33.63 -24.60
CA THR A 134 -4.71 34.80 -24.38
C THR A 134 -4.91 35.47 -23.02
N ASP A 135 -3.87 35.38 -22.19
CA ASP A 135 -3.16 36.47 -21.49
C ASP A 135 -2.16 35.79 -20.53
N GLU A 136 -0.88 35.64 -20.91
CA GLU A 136 0.23 36.57 -20.56
C GLU A 136 0.29 36.89 -19.05
N ASP A 137 1.05 36.09 -18.28
CA ASP A 137 2.42 36.44 -17.88
C ASP A 137 2.94 35.69 -16.64
N TYR A 138 4.25 35.44 -16.66
CA TYR A 138 5.17 35.37 -15.50
C TYR A 138 5.55 33.99 -14.90
N TYR A 139 6.50 33.30 -15.54
CA TYR A 139 7.91 33.21 -15.09
C TYR A 139 8.75 32.52 -16.18
N SER A 140 9.87 33.15 -16.54
CA SER A 140 10.81 32.69 -17.56
C SER A 140 11.75 31.60 -17.03
N GLU A 141 12.06 30.67 -17.94
CA GLU A 141 13.38 30.10 -18.27
C GLU A 141 14.35 29.85 -17.11
N ASP A 142 14.68 28.59 -16.85
CA ASP A 142 15.80 27.92 -17.55
C ASP A 142 16.04 26.56 -16.88
N ASP A 143 15.65 25.49 -17.55
CA ASP A 143 16.24 24.17 -17.41
C ASP A 143 15.76 23.40 -18.63
N THR A 144 16.45 23.61 -19.75
CA THR A 144 16.40 22.66 -20.87
C THR A 144 16.88 21.31 -20.38
N TYR A 145 15.96 20.51 -19.84
CA TYR A 145 16.09 19.07 -19.86
C TYR A 145 16.04 18.68 -21.34
N THR A 146 17.21 18.50 -21.93
CA THR A 146 17.33 17.53 -23.01
C THR A 146 16.87 16.20 -22.42
N GLU A 147 15.59 15.89 -22.56
CA GLU A 147 15.09 14.52 -22.45
C GLU A 147 15.87 13.72 -23.49
N ASP A 148 16.95 13.11 -23.02
CA ASP A 148 17.47 11.89 -23.61
C ASP A 148 16.26 10.96 -23.70
N GLN A 149 15.69 10.85 -24.91
CA GLN A 149 14.62 9.93 -25.27
C GLN A 149 15.20 8.51 -25.23
N GLY A 150 15.61 8.10 -24.04
CA GLY A 150 15.93 6.72 -23.72
C GLY A 150 14.67 5.91 -23.91
N GLU A 151 14.77 4.89 -24.75
CA GLU A 151 13.71 3.92 -25.04
C GLU A 151 13.04 3.48 -23.73
N TYR A 152 11.77 3.82 -23.55
CA TYR A 152 10.99 3.45 -22.38
C TYR A 152 10.93 1.92 -22.28
N ASP A 153 11.59 1.36 -21.28
CA ASP A 153 11.50 -0.07 -20.97
C ASP A 153 10.22 -0.33 -20.14
N PRO A 154 9.17 -0.95 -20.71
CA PRO A 154 7.94 -1.24 -19.99
C PRO A 154 8.14 -2.25 -18.84
N GLU A 155 9.21 -3.05 -18.86
CA GLU A 155 9.57 -3.94 -17.76
C GLU A 155 10.12 -3.16 -16.56
N TYR A 156 10.96 -2.15 -16.82
CA TYR A 156 11.47 -1.27 -15.77
C TYR A 156 10.35 -0.45 -15.11
N GLY A 157 9.42 0.10 -15.90
CA GLY A 157 8.24 0.78 -15.37
C GLY A 157 7.37 -0.13 -14.50
N ALA A 158 7.16 -1.38 -14.92
CA ALA A 158 6.43 -2.37 -14.12
C ALA A 158 7.14 -2.76 -12.82
N PHE A 159 8.49 -2.80 -12.84
CA PHE A 159 9.30 -3.02 -11.65
C PHE A 159 9.16 -1.89 -10.63
N LEU A 160 9.25 -0.63 -11.07
CA LEU A 160 9.06 0.53 -10.20
C LEU A 160 7.67 0.55 -9.57
N PHE A 161 6.63 0.35 -10.39
CA PHE A 161 5.25 0.29 -9.89
C PHE A 161 5.02 -0.84 -8.86
N TYR A 162 5.70 -1.98 -9.04
CA TYR A 162 5.69 -3.05 -8.04
C TYR A 162 6.40 -2.65 -6.75
N ALA A 163 7.58 -2.03 -6.86
CA ALA A 163 8.37 -1.58 -5.72
C ALA A 163 7.59 -0.59 -4.86
N ASP A 164 6.94 0.39 -5.49
CA ASP A 164 6.11 1.39 -4.80
C ASP A 164 4.96 0.72 -4.01
N GLN A 165 4.25 -0.23 -4.64
CA GLN A 165 3.18 -0.98 -3.96
C GLN A 165 3.69 -1.78 -2.74
N VAL A 166 4.90 -2.35 -2.82
CA VAL A 166 5.50 -3.06 -1.69
C VAL A 166 5.93 -2.08 -0.59
N GLU A 167 6.51 -0.93 -0.95
CA GLU A 167 6.94 0.09 0.00
C GLU A 167 5.77 0.63 0.84
N LEU A 168 4.59 0.82 0.23
CA LEU A 168 3.37 1.23 0.96
C LEU A 168 3.00 0.25 2.08
N LEU A 169 3.34 -1.02 1.93
CA LEU A 169 3.09 -2.07 2.93
C LEU A 169 4.19 -2.18 3.99
N ALA A 170 5.40 -1.68 3.73
CA ALA A 170 6.55 -1.81 4.62
C ALA A 170 6.27 -1.27 6.02
N LYS A 171 5.52 -0.16 6.12
CA LYS A 171 5.11 0.44 7.41
C LYS A 171 4.31 -0.53 8.30
N LEU A 172 3.54 -1.44 7.73
CA LEU A 172 2.81 -2.47 8.48
C LEU A 172 3.76 -3.54 9.02
N GLU A 173 4.69 -4.00 8.20
CA GLU A 173 5.72 -4.96 8.61
C GLU A 173 6.62 -4.36 9.69
N ASP A 174 7.11 -3.13 9.51
CA ASP A 174 7.93 -2.41 10.49
C ASP A 174 7.24 -2.28 11.83
N LYS A 175 5.96 -1.88 11.83
CA LYS A 175 5.17 -1.77 13.06
C LYS A 175 5.03 -3.12 13.77
N ALA A 176 4.79 -4.19 13.02
CA ALA A 176 4.68 -5.53 13.59
C ALA A 176 6.03 -6.04 14.14
N ILE A 177 7.12 -5.82 13.40
CA ILE A 177 8.48 -6.21 13.80
C ILE A 177 8.95 -5.39 15.01
N ALA A 178 8.69 -4.09 15.04
CA ALA A 178 9.02 -3.24 16.19
C ALA A 178 8.30 -3.72 17.45
N ALA A 179 6.99 -4.01 17.35
CA ALA A 179 6.22 -4.57 18.46
C ALA A 179 6.73 -5.97 18.86
N TYR A 180 7.11 -6.81 17.90
CA TYR A 180 7.73 -8.10 18.17
C TYR A 180 9.04 -7.96 18.92
N ASN A 181 9.96 -7.10 18.46
CA ASN A 181 11.28 -6.90 19.07
C ASN A 181 11.20 -6.38 20.51
N GLN A 182 10.19 -5.58 20.84
CA GLN A 182 9.94 -5.13 22.21
C GLN A 182 9.39 -6.23 23.13
N ASN A 183 8.86 -7.33 22.57
CA ASN A 183 8.17 -8.40 23.30
C ASN A 183 8.73 -9.80 23.00
N ASN A 184 9.88 -9.90 22.32
CA ASN A 184 10.47 -11.17 21.89
C ASN A 184 11.12 -11.95 23.05
N TYR A 185 11.52 -11.24 24.12
CA TYR A 185 12.00 -11.84 25.35
C TYR A 185 10.82 -12.19 26.25
N MET A 186 10.58 -13.49 26.42
CA MET A 186 9.43 -14.00 27.16
C MET A 186 9.86 -14.87 28.33
N THR A 187 9.25 -14.61 29.47
CA THR A 187 9.34 -15.37 30.71
C THR A 187 7.93 -15.64 31.24
N SER A 188 7.79 -16.51 32.24
CA SER A 188 6.50 -16.73 32.89
C SER A 188 5.90 -15.44 33.50
N SER A 189 6.74 -14.51 33.95
CA SER A 189 6.29 -13.26 34.60
C SER A 189 5.78 -12.21 33.62
N ASN A 190 6.34 -12.13 32.40
CA ASN A 190 5.90 -11.17 31.38
C ASN A 190 4.97 -11.77 30.31
N ARG A 191 4.72 -13.09 30.33
CA ARG A 191 3.89 -13.82 29.36
C ARG A 191 2.55 -13.16 29.04
N LYS A 192 1.82 -12.68 30.05
CA LYS A 192 0.50 -12.04 29.83
C LYS A 192 0.64 -10.75 29.00
N LYS A 193 1.66 -9.95 29.27
CA LYS A 193 1.97 -8.73 28.50
C LYS A 193 2.35 -9.11 27.06
N THR A 194 3.22 -10.11 26.89
CA THR A 194 3.62 -10.62 25.57
C THR A 194 2.40 -11.14 24.79
N TYR A 195 1.51 -11.92 25.41
CA TYR A 195 0.28 -12.39 24.79
C TYR A 195 -0.58 -11.24 24.27
N LEU A 196 -0.77 -10.19 25.07
CA LEU A 196 -1.55 -9.02 24.65
C LEU A 196 -0.90 -8.30 23.46
N ALA A 197 0.42 -8.15 23.45
CA ALA A 197 1.14 -7.58 22.31
C ALA A 197 0.94 -8.42 21.04
N PHE A 198 1.04 -9.76 21.15
CA PHE A 198 0.78 -10.67 20.03
C PHE A 198 -0.67 -10.61 19.55
N ASN A 199 -1.62 -10.61 20.47
CA ASN A 199 -3.04 -10.67 20.14
C ASN A 199 -3.58 -9.37 19.55
N ASN A 200 -3.13 -8.23 20.09
CA ASN A 200 -3.74 -6.93 19.76
C ASN A 200 -2.92 -6.13 18.74
N THR A 201 -1.63 -6.44 18.57
CA THR A 201 -0.74 -5.62 17.73
C THR A 201 0.00 -6.46 16.71
N ILE A 202 0.85 -7.41 17.13
CA ILE A 202 1.78 -8.09 16.22
C ILE A 202 1.02 -8.92 15.19
N VAL A 203 0.17 -9.87 15.62
CA VAL A 203 -0.55 -10.76 14.70
C VAL A 203 -1.54 -9.98 13.80
N PRO A 204 -2.39 -9.07 14.33
CA PRO A 204 -3.30 -8.30 13.47
C PRO A 204 -2.57 -7.43 12.45
N THR A 205 -1.51 -6.73 12.85
CA THR A 205 -0.76 -5.84 11.94
C THR A 205 -0.04 -6.66 10.87
N TYR A 206 0.61 -7.76 11.25
CA TYR A 206 1.29 -8.62 10.29
C TYR A 206 0.31 -9.37 9.37
N THR A 207 -0.91 -9.66 9.85
CA THR A 207 -2.00 -10.18 9.00
C THR A 207 -2.36 -9.18 7.91
N LYS A 208 -2.53 -7.89 8.27
CA LYS A 208 -2.81 -6.84 7.29
C LYS A 208 -1.70 -6.74 6.24
N PHE A 209 -0.44 -6.83 6.66
CA PHE A 209 0.71 -6.88 5.76
C PHE A 209 0.62 -8.04 4.76
N VAL A 210 0.44 -9.28 5.22
CA VAL A 210 0.35 -10.47 4.35
C VAL A 210 -0.87 -10.41 3.41
N VAL A 211 -2.00 -9.88 3.89
CA VAL A 211 -3.19 -9.65 3.06
C VAL A 211 -2.90 -8.60 1.98
N GLY A 212 -2.22 -7.51 2.33
CA GLY A 212 -1.77 -6.48 1.39
C GLY A 212 -0.88 -7.06 0.31
N LEU A 213 0.15 -7.84 0.69
CA LEU A 213 1.03 -8.50 -0.27
C LEU A 213 0.24 -9.36 -1.25
N LYS A 214 -0.73 -10.16 -0.78
CA LYS A 214 -1.56 -11.01 -1.66
C LYS A 214 -2.40 -10.23 -2.67
N LYS A 215 -2.68 -8.95 -2.41
CA LYS A 215 -3.42 -8.08 -3.32
C LYS A 215 -2.56 -7.54 -4.45
N ILE A 216 -1.24 -7.41 -4.26
CA ILE A 216 -0.32 -6.98 -5.32
C ILE A 216 -0.33 -8.02 -6.44
N LYS A 217 -0.52 -7.57 -7.67
CA LYS A 217 -0.52 -8.40 -8.88
C LYS A 217 0.54 -7.86 -9.84
N PRO A 218 1.81 -8.29 -9.71
CA PRO A 218 2.84 -7.89 -10.66
C PRO A 218 2.42 -8.30 -12.07
N SER A 219 2.66 -7.46 -13.07
CA SER A 219 2.34 -7.77 -14.47
C SER A 219 3.36 -8.73 -15.08
N GLN A 220 4.64 -8.55 -14.75
CA GLN A 220 5.76 -9.29 -15.32
C GLN A 220 5.90 -10.71 -14.77
N THR A 221 6.17 -11.67 -15.66
CA THR A 221 6.22 -13.11 -15.33
C THR A 221 7.29 -13.42 -14.28
N GLU A 222 8.48 -12.83 -14.41
CA GLU A 222 9.55 -13.06 -13.45
C GLU A 222 9.24 -12.42 -12.09
N LEU A 223 8.74 -11.18 -12.11
CA LEU A 223 8.32 -10.46 -10.91
C LEU A 223 7.18 -11.16 -10.16
N LYS A 224 6.26 -11.82 -10.87
CA LYS A 224 5.23 -12.69 -10.27
C LYS A 224 5.85 -13.85 -9.47
N LYS A 225 6.91 -14.50 -9.97
CA LYS A 225 7.58 -15.61 -9.27
C LYS A 225 8.33 -15.10 -8.03
N ILE A 226 9.03 -13.98 -8.16
CA ILE A 226 9.74 -13.31 -7.07
C ILE A 226 8.73 -12.94 -5.97
N HIS A 227 7.63 -12.29 -6.34
CA HIS A 227 6.58 -11.90 -5.42
C HIS A 227 5.86 -13.10 -4.76
N ALA A 228 5.63 -14.20 -5.50
CA ALA A 228 5.06 -15.42 -4.92
C ALA A 228 5.97 -16.00 -3.82
N THR A 229 7.29 -15.91 -3.98
CA THR A 229 8.25 -16.28 -2.94
C THR A 229 8.10 -15.39 -1.70
N PHE A 230 7.90 -14.09 -1.90
CA PHE A 230 7.66 -13.15 -0.80
C PHE A 230 6.39 -13.47 -0.02
N ILE A 231 5.26 -13.65 -0.71
CA ILE A 231 3.98 -14.04 -0.08
C ILE A 231 4.14 -15.33 0.72
N LYS A 232 4.86 -16.32 0.18
CA LYS A 232 5.10 -17.60 0.87
C LYS A 232 5.93 -17.41 2.14
N GLY A 233 7.00 -16.60 2.07
CA GLY A 233 7.83 -16.26 3.22
C GLY A 233 7.05 -15.55 4.33
N ALA A 234 6.35 -14.47 3.96
CA ALA A 234 5.54 -13.69 4.90
C ALA A 234 4.38 -14.52 5.48
N SER A 235 3.76 -15.41 4.69
CA SER A 235 2.71 -16.31 5.19
C SER A 235 3.24 -17.28 6.26
N LEU A 236 4.43 -17.86 6.06
CA LEU A 236 5.07 -18.71 7.08
C LEU A 236 5.43 -17.92 8.34
N GLN A 237 5.87 -16.66 8.19
CA GLN A 237 6.13 -15.80 9.33
C GLN A 237 4.84 -15.52 10.12
N LEU A 238 3.72 -15.23 9.43
CA LEU A 238 2.42 -15.04 10.07
C LEU A 238 1.93 -16.29 10.82
N GLU A 239 2.10 -17.47 10.22
CA GLU A 239 1.81 -18.75 10.88
C GLU A 239 2.67 -18.90 12.15
N GLY A 240 3.96 -18.59 12.08
CA GLY A 240 4.86 -18.58 13.23
C GLY A 240 4.41 -17.63 14.34
N LEU A 241 4.12 -16.37 14.01
CA LEU A 241 3.62 -15.37 14.97
C LEU A 241 2.30 -15.82 15.63
N THR A 242 1.41 -16.46 14.87
CA THR A 242 0.15 -17.02 15.37
C THR A 242 0.39 -18.19 16.32
N LEU A 243 1.37 -19.06 16.02
CA LEU A 243 1.76 -20.16 16.89
C LEU A 243 2.44 -19.67 18.18
N ILE A 244 3.24 -18.59 18.14
CA ILE A 244 3.75 -17.95 19.37
C ILE A 244 2.58 -17.45 20.20
N LYS A 245 1.64 -16.71 19.62
CA LYS A 245 0.43 -16.25 20.34
C LYS A 245 -0.29 -17.42 21.03
N LYS A 246 -0.44 -18.55 20.32
CA LYS A 246 -1.08 -19.75 20.83
C LYS A 246 -0.27 -20.41 21.95
N SER A 247 1.06 -20.45 21.86
CA SER A 247 1.89 -21.12 22.86
C SER A 247 1.92 -20.41 24.21
N ILE A 248 1.49 -19.15 24.26
CA ILE A 248 1.61 -18.27 25.43
C ILE A 248 0.25 -17.83 25.98
N SER A 249 -0.84 -18.39 25.46
CA SER A 249 -2.21 -18.05 25.84
C SER A 249 -2.61 -18.61 27.22
N THR A 250 -1.94 -19.67 27.67
CA THR A 250 -2.20 -20.33 28.95
C THR A 250 -1.21 -19.91 30.04
N GLN A 251 -1.40 -20.39 31.28
CA GLN A 251 -0.52 -20.01 32.39
C GLN A 251 0.95 -20.41 32.15
N THR A 252 1.18 -21.59 31.60
CA THR A 252 2.50 -22.10 31.22
C THR A 252 2.71 -21.97 29.71
N ILE A 253 3.97 -21.76 29.31
CA ILE A 253 4.36 -21.70 27.90
C ILE A 253 4.37 -23.11 27.32
N ASN A 254 3.62 -23.31 26.23
CA ASN A 254 3.64 -24.56 25.48
C ASN A 254 4.88 -24.62 24.56
N MET A 255 5.99 -25.14 25.09
CA MET A 255 7.27 -25.18 24.37
C MET A 255 7.22 -25.97 23.06
N LYS A 256 6.37 -27.00 22.95
CA LYS A 256 6.18 -27.73 21.68
C LYS A 256 5.63 -26.81 20.59
N THR A 257 4.60 -26.03 20.91
CA THR A 257 3.99 -25.08 19.97
C THR A 257 4.93 -23.91 19.68
N PHE A 258 5.67 -23.44 20.68
CA PHE A 258 6.69 -22.41 20.51
C PHE A 258 7.81 -22.86 19.55
N ASN A 259 8.31 -24.09 19.68
CA ASN A 259 9.34 -24.62 18.78
C ASN A 259 8.81 -24.78 17.34
N GLN A 260 7.55 -25.20 17.16
CA GLN A 260 6.91 -25.22 15.84
C GLN A 260 6.83 -23.82 15.23
N ALA A 261 6.54 -22.81 16.06
CA ALA A 261 6.52 -21.42 15.63
C ALA A 261 7.89 -20.96 15.13
N GLN A 262 8.96 -21.30 15.86
CA GLN A 262 10.33 -20.95 15.49
C GLN A 262 10.72 -21.56 14.15
N THR A 263 10.41 -22.84 13.92
CA THR A 263 10.62 -23.50 12.62
C THR A 263 9.94 -22.75 11.47
N LYS A 264 8.71 -22.28 11.68
CA LYS A 264 7.95 -21.50 10.69
C LYS A 264 8.58 -20.12 10.44
N LEU A 265 8.96 -19.41 11.49
CA LEU A 265 9.66 -18.12 11.39
C LEU A 265 10.99 -18.24 10.64
N ASP A 266 11.78 -19.29 10.91
CA ASP A 266 13.06 -19.50 10.25
C ASP A 266 12.90 -19.89 8.77
N ALA A 267 11.92 -20.74 8.45
CA ALA A 267 11.58 -21.08 7.08
C ALA A 267 11.09 -19.84 6.30
N GLY A 268 10.25 -19.02 6.92
CA GLY A 268 9.79 -17.76 6.34
C GLY A 268 10.94 -16.77 6.11
N ARG A 269 11.84 -16.59 7.08
CA ARG A 269 13.03 -15.72 6.94
C ARG A 269 13.92 -16.13 5.76
N LYS A 270 14.11 -17.45 5.55
CA LYS A 270 14.89 -17.96 4.41
C LYS A 270 14.25 -17.58 3.07
N LEU A 271 12.93 -17.66 2.96
CA LEU A 271 12.22 -17.28 1.74
C LEU A 271 12.21 -15.77 1.52
N VAL A 272 12.03 -14.96 2.57
CA VAL A 272 12.14 -13.49 2.46
C VAL A 272 13.55 -13.09 2.02
N LYS A 273 14.59 -13.71 2.59
CA LYS A 273 15.98 -13.49 2.14
C LYS A 273 16.17 -13.86 0.67
N LYS A 274 15.59 -14.97 0.22
CA LYS A 274 15.62 -15.36 -1.20
C LYS A 274 14.89 -14.34 -2.06
N TYR A 275 13.71 -13.91 -1.67
CA TYR A 275 12.96 -12.85 -2.35
C TYR A 275 13.81 -11.58 -2.52
N SER A 276 14.46 -11.10 -1.45
CA SER A 276 15.32 -9.91 -1.54
C SER A 276 16.45 -10.10 -2.54
N ALA A 277 17.14 -11.24 -2.51
CA ALA A 277 18.23 -11.54 -3.45
C ALA A 277 17.74 -11.68 -4.90
N ASP A 278 16.60 -12.34 -5.12
CA ASP A 278 16.03 -12.49 -6.46
C ASP A 278 15.53 -11.13 -7.01
N LEU A 279 14.97 -10.28 -6.15
CA LEU A 279 14.52 -8.94 -6.54
C LEU A 279 15.70 -8.01 -6.86
N GLU A 280 16.78 -8.09 -6.09
CA GLU A 280 18.04 -7.37 -6.37
C GLU A 280 18.63 -7.81 -7.71
N ALA A 281 18.68 -9.13 -7.97
CA ALA A 281 19.14 -9.66 -9.25
C ALA A 281 18.25 -9.23 -10.42
N TYR A 282 16.92 -9.15 -10.22
CA TYR A 282 15.99 -8.64 -11.22
C TYR A 282 16.16 -7.13 -11.45
N ALA A 283 16.39 -6.34 -10.40
CA ALA A 283 16.65 -4.90 -10.54
C ALA A 283 17.93 -4.61 -11.34
N ALA A 284 18.97 -5.43 -11.15
CA ALA A 284 20.26 -5.30 -11.84
C ALA A 284 20.18 -5.54 -13.36
N THR A 285 19.07 -6.06 -13.90
CA THR A 285 18.92 -6.22 -15.36
C THR A 285 18.62 -4.89 -16.08
N PHE A 286 18.34 -3.82 -15.33
CA PHE A 286 17.99 -2.49 -15.84
C PHE A 286 19.10 -1.44 -15.66
N GLU A 287 20.27 -1.87 -15.14
CA GLU A 287 21.49 -1.07 -14.97
C GLU A 287 22.41 -1.20 -16.19
#